data_AF-A0A838S662-F1
#
_entry.id   AF-A0A838S662-F1
#
_cell.length_a   1.000
_cell.length_b   1.000
_cell.length_c   1.000
_cell.angle_alpha   90.00
_cell.angle_beta   90.00
_cell.angle_gamma   90.00
#
_symmetry.space_group_name_H-M   'P 1'
#
loop_
_entity.id
_entity.type
_entity.pdbx_description
1 polymer ?
#
loop_
_entity_poly.entity_id
_entity_poly.type
_entity_poly.pdbx_seq_one_letter_code
_entity_poly.pdbx_strand_id
1 'polypeptide(L)'
;MDRRNQRLDRIDAEWRGPDFLSQVREVCRLRTDQDRSTSGAEIIERNRGADRAEFDHLVVRYTRGPWTKELVVGVCDGPASAEAVARFRDAVCAHVPTEREPELVYRGGPASLDAEQVAREHRIWLRDFAEYQHVWEHRSYLAAQTQRLHADSEYPLRRHVDKRWSELGETTARPTMAAEQIMALLDTDGPRFVLVLGDFGTGKTFLLRALAERLAQEGSGLVPVLVTMRELTKGRTLDQLLAQHMSGEDSYHQASFRYLLREGKVALLFDGFDELAQRTDYDRVVDHFNTLREAAGGAAKVIVTSRHQYFATDRDVHTALGGQAQALPGSRIMRLLPLDPGQRRTLVVEDFDDEAAAEHFLELLAGVRDLLGLAENPRMLSFMIRWYRAGLLTDAKLTAGDDEPMTAGRLYERLLTTWLEHEHFRQDEAGGPGALSVAERLDALGELALRLWQSGEATIRTAELGSAAAKVADLARLQMRPAEAAQAVGSSTVLVRVGEDAFGFIHQSVLEWLIARWVAQNFGERGANGVHERLATG
;
A
#
# COMPACT_ATOMS: atom_id res chain seq x y z
N MET A 1 18.92 26.47 41.08
CA MET A 1 17.55 26.31 40.56
C MET A 1 17.29 27.13 39.28
N ASP A 2 18.11 28.11 38.92
CA ASP A 2 17.83 29.05 37.82
C ASP A 2 18.18 28.60 36.38
N ARG A 3 19.05 27.59 36.20
CA ARG A 3 19.49 27.16 34.86
C ARG A 3 18.63 26.07 34.20
N ARG A 4 17.69 25.46 34.93
CA ARG A 4 16.73 24.48 34.37
C ARG A 4 15.50 25.15 33.77
N ASN A 5 15.00 26.23 34.39
CA ASN A 5 13.87 27.00 33.84
C ASN A 5 14.23 27.74 32.55
N GLN A 6 15.42 28.37 32.46
CA GLN A 6 15.86 29.02 31.21
C GLN A 6 16.09 28.06 30.04
N ARG A 7 16.25 26.75 30.30
CA ARG A 7 16.40 25.72 29.27
C ARG A 7 15.06 25.13 28.83
N LEU A 8 14.05 25.15 29.70
CA LEU A 8 12.66 24.81 29.37
C LEU A 8 12.00 25.93 28.57
N ASP A 9 12.19 27.20 28.97
CA ASP A 9 11.66 28.36 28.23
C ASP A 9 12.29 28.51 26.82
N ARG A 10 13.53 28.03 26.63
CA ARG A 10 14.19 28.00 25.30
C ARG A 10 13.70 26.87 24.42
N ILE A 11 13.28 25.74 25.00
CA ILE A 11 12.71 24.60 24.27
C ILE A 11 11.25 24.91 23.88
N ASP A 12 10.50 25.63 24.72
CA ASP A 12 9.13 26.08 24.42
C ASP A 12 9.07 27.19 23.35
N ALA A 13 10.17 27.92 23.12
CA ALA A 13 10.27 28.91 22.06
C ALA A 13 10.61 28.31 20.67
N GLU A 14 11.24 27.13 20.62
CA GLU A 14 11.64 26.45 19.37
C GLU A 14 10.57 25.48 18.82
N TRP A 15 9.47 25.25 19.55
CA TRP A 15 8.39 24.32 19.16
C TRP A 15 7.01 24.98 18.99
N ARG A 16 6.96 26.28 18.65
CA ARG A 16 5.75 26.85 18.06
C ARG A 16 5.79 26.53 16.57
N GLY A 17 4.86 25.70 16.10
CA GLY A 17 4.65 25.50 14.66
C GLY A 17 4.50 26.85 13.93
N PRO A 18 4.66 26.89 12.59
CA PRO A 18 4.57 28.12 11.84
C PRO A 18 3.28 28.87 12.20
N ASP A 19 3.39 30.18 12.44
CA ASP A 19 2.23 31.01 12.76
C ASP A 19 1.22 31.00 11.60
N PHE A 20 -0.02 31.42 11.87
CA PHE A 20 -1.09 31.30 10.88
C PHE A 20 -0.78 32.10 9.60
N LEU A 21 -0.08 33.23 9.71
CA LEU A 21 0.39 34.03 8.57
C LEU A 21 1.35 33.22 7.67
N SER A 22 2.30 32.51 8.27
CA SER A 22 3.23 31.63 7.54
C SER A 22 2.50 30.48 6.84
N GLN A 23 1.50 29.89 7.48
CA GLN A 23 0.67 28.84 6.88
C GLN A 23 -0.12 29.36 5.67
N VAL A 24 -0.77 30.52 5.81
CA VAL A 24 -1.50 31.16 4.69
C VAL A 24 -0.55 31.54 3.56
N ARG A 25 0.67 32.01 3.86
CA ARG A 25 1.68 32.30 2.83
C ARG A 25 2.06 31.06 2.04
N GLU A 26 2.31 29.94 2.70
CA GLU A 26 2.68 28.71 2.00
C GLU A 26 1.59 28.30 1.00
N VAL A 27 0.33 28.30 1.42
CA VAL A 27 -0.82 28.01 0.54
C VAL A 27 -0.95 29.05 -0.57
N CYS A 28 -0.78 30.33 -0.24
CA CYS A 28 -0.81 31.42 -1.22
C CYS A 28 0.24 31.22 -2.30
N ARG A 29 1.47 30.83 -1.90
CA ARG A 29 2.57 30.51 -2.82
C ARG A 29 2.19 29.38 -3.78
N LEU A 30 1.68 28.27 -3.24
CA LEU A 30 1.22 27.13 -4.04
C LEU A 30 0.16 27.56 -5.06
N ARG A 31 -0.83 28.35 -4.65
CA ARG A 31 -1.88 28.86 -5.56
C ARG A 31 -1.30 29.78 -6.64
N THR A 32 -0.39 30.68 -6.27
CA THR A 32 0.21 31.62 -7.24
C THR A 32 1.11 30.93 -8.26
N ASP A 33 1.83 29.88 -7.86
CA ASP A 33 2.73 29.14 -8.75
C ASP A 33 1.95 28.29 -9.76
N GLN A 34 0.72 27.85 -9.42
CA GLN A 34 -0.18 27.13 -10.32
C GLN A 34 -0.86 28.03 -11.36
N ASP A 35 -1.25 29.26 -10.98
CA ASP A 35 -1.86 30.22 -11.90
C ASP A 35 -0.77 30.86 -12.78
N ARG A 36 -0.78 30.54 -14.08
CA ARG A 36 0.16 31.09 -15.07
C ARG A 36 0.21 32.62 -15.09
N SER A 37 -0.86 33.31 -14.69
CA SER A 37 -0.92 34.77 -14.65
C SER A 37 -0.23 35.39 -13.43
N THR A 38 0.06 34.59 -12.40
CA THR A 38 0.72 34.99 -11.15
C THR A 38 1.98 34.20 -10.86
N SER A 39 2.38 33.28 -11.75
CA SER A 39 3.55 32.43 -11.56
C SER A 39 4.83 33.26 -11.40
N GLY A 40 5.64 32.92 -10.40
CA GLY A 40 6.83 33.71 -10.03
C GLY A 40 6.52 34.99 -9.25
N ALA A 41 5.30 35.16 -8.72
CA ALA A 41 4.95 36.27 -7.85
C ALA A 41 5.91 36.40 -6.66
N GLU A 42 6.22 37.63 -6.27
CA GLU A 42 6.84 37.94 -4.99
C GLU A 42 5.75 38.03 -3.92
N ILE A 43 5.91 37.31 -2.81
CA ILE A 43 4.96 37.33 -1.70
C ILE A 43 5.66 37.93 -0.48
N ILE A 44 5.16 39.09 -0.04
CA ILE A 44 5.71 39.86 1.06
C ILE A 44 4.79 39.69 2.27
N GLU A 45 5.34 39.18 3.37
CA GLU A 45 4.65 39.11 4.66
C GLU A 45 4.67 40.46 5.37
N ARG A 46 3.54 40.84 5.96
CA ARG A 46 3.42 42.00 6.84
C ARG A 46 2.76 41.55 8.14
N ASN A 47 3.58 41.46 9.18
CA ASN A 47 3.15 41.01 10.50
C ASN A 47 2.91 42.21 11.44
N ARG A 48 1.81 42.17 12.19
CA ARG A 48 1.37 43.18 13.14
C ARG A 48 2.39 43.47 14.24
N GLY A 49 3.21 42.47 14.61
CA GLY A 49 4.24 42.58 15.63
C GLY A 49 5.61 43.07 15.14
N ALA A 50 6.03 42.64 13.94
CA ALA A 50 7.40 42.89 13.44
C ALA A 50 7.51 44.18 12.60
N ASP A 51 6.49 44.51 11.81
CA ASP A 51 6.56 45.55 10.77
C ASP A 51 5.75 46.81 11.12
N ARG A 52 5.21 46.93 12.35
CA ARG A 52 4.20 47.94 12.75
C ARG A 52 2.94 47.94 11.87
N ALA A 53 2.66 46.85 11.16
CA ALA A 53 1.43 46.70 10.41
C ALA A 53 0.23 46.68 11.37
N GLU A 54 -0.91 47.24 10.97
CA GLU A 54 -2.10 47.21 11.82
C GLU A 54 -2.90 45.90 11.71
N PHE A 55 -2.55 45.04 10.76
CA PHE A 55 -3.21 43.78 10.42
C PHE A 55 -2.22 42.79 9.80
N ASP A 56 -2.33 41.50 10.11
CA ASP A 56 -1.50 40.45 9.49
C ASP A 56 -1.96 40.19 8.06
N HIS A 57 -1.09 40.40 7.08
CA HIS A 57 -1.46 40.23 5.67
C HIS A 57 -0.26 39.91 4.78
N LEU A 58 -0.58 39.46 3.56
CA LEU A 58 0.36 39.21 2.48
C LEU A 58 0.09 40.19 1.35
N VAL A 59 1.17 40.75 0.79
CA VAL A 59 1.12 41.48 -0.48
C VAL A 59 1.75 40.60 -1.57
N VAL A 60 0.94 40.19 -2.53
CA VAL A 60 1.35 39.35 -3.66
C VAL A 60 1.57 40.24 -4.89
N ARG A 61 2.84 40.38 -5.29
CA ARG A 61 3.27 41.16 -6.45
C ARG A 61 3.51 40.26 -7.64
N TYR A 62 2.86 40.53 -8.76
CA TYR A 62 3.03 39.76 -9.98
C TYR A 62 3.03 40.64 -11.23
N THR A 63 3.67 40.17 -12.29
CA THR A 63 3.78 40.90 -13.55
C THR A 63 2.77 40.37 -14.55
N ARG A 64 1.97 41.26 -15.14
CA ARG A 64 1.04 40.92 -16.23
C ARG A 64 1.23 41.88 -17.40
N GLY A 65 1.92 41.41 -18.44
CA GLY A 65 2.38 42.27 -19.52
C GLY A 65 3.48 43.24 -19.01
N PRO A 66 3.40 44.55 -19.29
CA PRO A 66 4.39 45.52 -18.82
C PRO A 66 4.12 46.02 -17.39
N TRP A 67 3.02 45.60 -16.76
CA TRP A 67 2.54 46.16 -15.50
C TRP A 67 2.85 45.23 -14.32
N THR A 68 3.36 45.83 -13.23
CA THR A 68 3.39 45.19 -11.91
C THR A 68 2.05 45.40 -11.23
N LYS A 69 1.47 44.34 -10.70
CA LYS A 69 0.17 44.34 -10.03
C LYS A 69 0.30 43.77 -8.63
N GLU A 70 -0.58 44.21 -7.74
CA GLU A 70 -0.65 43.76 -6.35
C GLU A 70 -2.01 43.13 -6.05
N LEU A 71 -1.98 42.06 -5.27
CA LEU A 71 -3.13 41.44 -4.61
C LEU A 71 -2.81 41.39 -3.11
N VAL A 72 -3.84 41.56 -2.28
CA VAL A 72 -3.69 41.49 -0.82
C VAL A 72 -4.51 40.35 -0.25
N VAL A 73 -3.88 39.58 0.63
CA VAL A 73 -4.49 38.48 1.38
C VAL A 73 -4.35 38.77 2.87
N GLY A 74 -5.43 39.14 3.53
CA GLY A 74 -5.49 39.32 4.99
C GLY A 74 -5.54 37.97 5.70
N VAL A 75 -5.01 37.92 6.93
CA VAL A 75 -4.98 36.72 7.76
C VAL A 75 -5.65 37.00 9.11
N CYS A 76 -6.66 36.20 9.45
CA CYS A 76 -7.41 36.29 10.69
C CYS A 76 -7.32 34.97 11.47
N ASP A 77 -6.48 34.93 12.52
CA ASP A 77 -6.35 33.76 13.39
C ASP A 77 -7.53 33.67 14.39
N GLY A 78 -8.67 33.20 13.89
CA GLY A 78 -9.95 33.15 14.60
C GLY A 78 -11.14 33.32 13.66
N PRO A 79 -12.37 33.07 14.13
CA PRO A 79 -13.56 33.19 13.30
C PRO A 79 -13.73 34.62 12.78
N ALA A 80 -14.13 34.75 11.52
CA ALA A 80 -14.31 36.06 10.89
C ALA A 80 -15.48 36.83 11.51
N SER A 81 -15.17 38.00 12.08
CA SER A 81 -16.13 38.99 12.61
C SER A 81 -16.23 40.21 11.70
N ALA A 82 -17.37 40.91 11.74
CA ALA A 82 -17.56 42.17 11.00
C ALA A 82 -16.47 43.21 11.32
N GLU A 83 -16.04 43.28 12.59
CA GLU A 83 -14.95 44.15 13.03
C GLU A 83 -13.61 43.77 12.39
N ALA A 84 -13.29 42.48 12.30
CA ALA A 84 -12.06 42.02 11.66
C ALA A 84 -12.03 42.38 10.16
N VAL A 85 -13.16 42.23 9.47
CA VAL A 85 -13.30 42.61 8.05
C VAL A 85 -13.13 44.13 7.87
N ALA A 86 -13.83 44.93 8.67
CA ALA A 86 -13.74 46.39 8.62
C ALA A 86 -12.31 46.87 8.91
N ARG A 87 -11.64 46.27 9.89
CA ARG A 87 -10.25 46.57 10.22
C ARG A 87 -9.31 46.22 9.07
N PHE A 88 -9.47 45.05 8.45
CA PHE A 88 -8.66 44.67 7.29
C PHE A 88 -8.83 45.65 6.13
N ARG A 89 -10.08 46.07 5.85
CA ARG A 89 -10.37 47.11 4.86
C ARG A 89 -9.62 48.41 5.15
N ASP A 90 -9.78 48.95 6.36
CA ASP A 90 -9.22 50.27 6.71
C ASP A 90 -7.70 50.25 6.77
N ALA A 91 -7.14 49.24 7.43
CA ALA A 91 -5.71 49.15 7.63
C ALA A 91 -4.96 48.84 6.32
N VAL A 92 -5.56 48.05 5.42
CA VAL A 92 -4.83 47.44 4.30
C VAL A 92 -5.46 47.76 2.95
N CYS A 93 -6.71 47.35 2.70
CA CYS A 93 -7.33 47.47 1.38
C CYS A 93 -7.48 48.93 0.91
N ALA A 94 -7.70 49.87 1.84
CA ALA A 94 -7.80 51.30 1.53
C ALA A 94 -6.47 51.90 1.02
N HIS A 95 -5.34 51.26 1.33
CA HIS A 95 -4.00 51.77 1.06
C HIS A 95 -3.29 51.02 -0.07
N VAL A 96 -3.78 49.83 -0.44
CA VAL A 96 -3.19 48.99 -1.49
C VAL A 96 -4.20 48.81 -2.62
N PRO A 97 -4.06 49.52 -3.75
CA PRO A 97 -4.97 49.37 -4.87
C PRO A 97 -4.77 48.01 -5.54
N THR A 98 -5.75 47.13 -5.44
CA THR A 98 -5.76 45.80 -6.07
C THR A 98 -6.72 45.78 -7.26
N GLU A 99 -6.34 45.08 -8.33
CA GLU A 99 -7.27 44.84 -9.47
C GLU A 99 -8.23 43.68 -9.21
N ARG A 100 -7.79 42.69 -8.43
CA ARG A 100 -8.62 41.57 -7.96
C ARG A 100 -9.18 41.92 -6.58
N GLU A 101 -10.33 41.35 -6.25
CA GLU A 101 -10.91 41.46 -4.91
C GLU A 101 -9.89 41.01 -3.84
N PRO A 102 -9.63 41.83 -2.80
CA PRO A 102 -8.82 41.40 -1.66
C PRO A 102 -9.43 40.16 -1.01
N GLU A 103 -8.58 39.25 -0.54
CA GLU A 103 -9.02 38.05 0.17
C GLU A 103 -8.75 38.20 1.67
N LEU A 104 -9.63 37.68 2.53
CA LEU A 104 -9.39 37.56 3.96
C LEU A 104 -9.55 36.08 4.35
N VAL A 105 -8.44 35.47 4.72
CA VAL A 105 -8.36 34.06 5.11
C VAL A 105 -8.48 33.95 6.62
N TYR A 106 -9.42 33.12 7.08
CA TYR A 106 -9.71 32.94 8.50
C TYR A 106 -9.80 31.46 8.89
N ARG A 107 -9.75 31.14 10.18
CA ARG A 107 -9.92 29.77 10.70
C ARG A 107 -10.69 29.78 12.01
N GLY A 108 -11.23 28.64 12.43
CA GLY A 108 -11.86 28.52 13.76
C GLY A 108 -13.38 28.63 13.77
N GLY A 109 -14.04 28.16 12.70
CA GLY A 109 -15.50 28.07 12.58
C GLY A 109 -16.07 28.98 11.50
N PRO A 110 -17.37 28.84 11.16
CA PRO A 110 -17.99 29.62 10.10
C PRO A 110 -17.97 31.12 10.41
N ALA A 111 -17.83 31.95 9.37
CA ALA A 111 -17.95 33.39 9.49
C ALA A 111 -19.33 33.78 10.05
N SER A 112 -19.37 34.87 10.82
CA SER A 112 -20.66 35.46 11.23
C SER A 112 -21.41 36.04 10.02
N LEU A 113 -22.75 35.98 10.02
CA LEU A 113 -23.58 36.56 8.94
C LEU A 113 -23.25 38.05 8.71
N ASP A 114 -22.99 38.79 9.79
CA ASP A 114 -22.59 40.20 9.72
C ASP A 114 -21.22 40.36 9.05
N ALA A 115 -20.26 39.46 9.31
CA ALA A 115 -18.97 39.47 8.61
C ALA A 115 -19.14 39.23 7.11
N GLU A 116 -19.96 38.26 6.71
CA GLU A 116 -20.25 38.01 5.30
C GLU A 116 -20.91 39.20 4.61
N GLN A 117 -21.85 39.86 5.29
CA GLN A 117 -22.48 41.06 4.77
C GLN A 117 -21.47 42.19 4.57
N VAL A 118 -20.67 42.52 5.60
CA VAL A 118 -19.65 43.58 5.53
C VAL A 118 -18.59 43.27 4.46
N ALA A 119 -18.18 42.02 4.34
CA ALA A 119 -17.23 41.62 3.30
C ALA A 119 -17.81 41.80 1.90
N ARG A 120 -19.09 41.44 1.69
CA ARG A 120 -19.79 41.64 0.41
C ARG A 120 -19.90 43.13 0.05
N GLU A 121 -20.25 43.97 1.03
CA GLU A 121 -20.35 45.43 0.86
C GLU A 121 -19.00 46.05 0.45
N HIS A 122 -17.89 45.52 0.99
CA HIS A 122 -16.54 46.00 0.69
C HIS A 122 -15.80 45.22 -0.41
N ARG A 123 -16.47 44.29 -1.09
CA ARG A 123 -15.88 43.42 -2.13
C ARG A 123 -14.62 42.66 -1.65
N ILE A 124 -14.66 42.19 -0.40
CA ILE A 124 -13.62 41.34 0.19
C ILE A 124 -14.10 39.89 0.11
N TRP A 125 -13.25 39.00 -0.40
CA TRP A 125 -13.55 37.57 -0.43
C TRP A 125 -13.16 36.93 0.91
N LEU A 126 -14.15 36.55 1.72
CA LEU A 126 -13.91 35.73 2.91
C LEU A 126 -13.66 34.28 2.52
N ARG A 127 -12.56 33.70 2.99
CA ARG A 127 -12.24 32.28 2.76
C ARG A 127 -11.88 31.59 4.06
N ASP A 128 -12.57 30.50 4.36
CA ASP A 128 -12.14 29.60 5.42
C ASP A 128 -10.81 28.95 5.01
N PHE A 129 -9.91 28.71 5.97
CA PHE A 129 -8.59 28.18 5.68
C PHE A 129 -8.64 26.77 5.08
N ALA A 130 -9.60 25.93 5.48
CA ALA A 130 -9.76 24.60 4.89
C ALA A 130 -10.13 24.69 3.40
N GLU A 131 -10.97 25.66 3.01
CA GLU A 131 -11.26 25.99 1.62
C GLU A 131 -10.03 26.59 0.91
N TYR A 132 -9.31 27.48 1.58
CA TYR A 132 -8.11 28.13 1.04
C TYR A 132 -7.02 27.10 0.67
N GLN A 133 -6.92 26.04 1.47
CA GLN A 133 -6.02 24.90 1.28
C GLN A 133 -6.42 23.95 0.14
N HIS A 134 -7.50 24.22 -0.62
CA HIS A 134 -7.91 23.41 -1.78
C HIS A 134 -6.98 23.67 -2.99
N VAL A 135 -5.73 23.25 -2.87
CA VAL A 135 -4.66 23.43 -3.88
C VAL A 135 -4.51 22.25 -4.85
N TRP A 136 -5.42 21.28 -4.79
CA TRP A 136 -5.48 20.13 -5.69
C TRP A 136 -6.94 19.72 -5.96
N GLU A 137 -7.36 19.83 -7.21
CA GLU A 137 -8.68 19.38 -7.67
C GLU A 137 -8.69 17.86 -7.85
N HIS A 138 -9.00 17.15 -6.77
CA HIS A 138 -8.86 15.69 -6.68
C HIS A 138 -10.11 14.91 -7.10
N ARG A 139 -11.22 15.57 -7.47
CA ARG A 139 -12.50 14.87 -7.75
C ARG A 139 -12.42 13.96 -8.98
N SER A 140 -11.79 14.43 -10.05
CA SER A 140 -11.52 13.64 -11.26
C SER A 140 -10.68 12.41 -10.93
N TYR A 141 -9.58 12.62 -10.21
CA TYR A 141 -8.68 11.58 -9.76
C TYR A 141 -9.42 10.51 -8.93
N LEU A 142 -10.17 10.94 -7.91
CA LEU A 142 -10.87 10.05 -7.00
C LEU A 142 -11.94 9.23 -7.71
N ALA A 143 -12.70 9.85 -8.62
CA ALA A 143 -13.69 9.16 -9.45
C ALA A 143 -13.03 8.11 -10.36
N ALA A 144 -11.92 8.46 -11.02
CA ALA A 144 -11.19 7.54 -11.89
C ALA A 144 -10.55 6.38 -11.10
N GLN A 145 -9.98 6.64 -9.93
CA GLN A 145 -9.48 5.59 -9.04
C GLN A 145 -10.61 4.65 -8.62
N THR A 146 -11.71 5.19 -8.10
CA THR A 146 -12.86 4.39 -7.66
C THR A 146 -13.41 3.54 -8.80
N GLN A 147 -13.57 4.10 -10.00
CA GLN A 147 -14.00 3.33 -11.17
C GLN A 147 -13.04 2.18 -11.50
N ARG A 148 -11.71 2.41 -11.45
CA ARG A 148 -10.71 1.34 -11.63
C ARG A 148 -10.82 0.27 -10.55
N LEU A 149 -11.11 0.65 -9.30
CA LEU A 149 -11.28 -0.32 -8.21
C LEU A 149 -12.46 -1.27 -8.45
N HIS A 150 -13.59 -0.76 -8.95
CA HIS A 150 -14.79 -1.54 -9.25
C HIS A 150 -14.70 -2.34 -10.55
N ALA A 151 -13.98 -1.84 -11.56
CA ALA A 151 -13.86 -2.49 -12.87
C ALA A 151 -12.84 -3.64 -12.90
N ASP A 152 -12.00 -3.79 -11.88
CA ASP A 152 -10.97 -4.81 -11.82
C ASP A 152 -11.56 -6.21 -11.56
N SER A 153 -11.40 -7.09 -12.55
CA SER A 153 -11.88 -8.47 -12.47
C SER A 153 -10.95 -9.41 -11.70
N GLU A 154 -9.68 -9.04 -11.51
CA GLU A 154 -8.70 -9.82 -10.73
C GLU A 154 -8.91 -9.61 -9.23
N TYR A 155 -9.22 -8.37 -8.83
CA TYR A 155 -9.40 -7.96 -7.43
C TYR A 155 -10.77 -7.30 -7.19
N PRO A 156 -11.89 -8.04 -7.37
CA PRO A 156 -13.22 -7.47 -7.21
C PRO A 156 -13.50 -7.16 -5.72
N LEU A 157 -13.85 -5.90 -5.40
CA LEU A 157 -14.04 -5.43 -4.02
C LEU A 157 -15.00 -6.28 -3.18
N ARG A 158 -16.04 -6.87 -3.80
CA ARG A 158 -16.99 -7.78 -3.14
C ARG A 158 -16.36 -9.05 -2.54
N ARG A 159 -15.11 -9.36 -2.87
CA ARG A 159 -14.35 -10.49 -2.30
C ARG A 159 -13.42 -10.09 -1.16
N HIS A 160 -13.44 -8.82 -0.75
CA HIS A 160 -12.68 -8.37 0.39
C HIS A 160 -13.38 -8.82 1.69
N VAL A 161 -12.69 -9.67 2.45
CA VAL A 161 -13.04 -9.97 3.84
C VAL A 161 -12.01 -9.32 4.75
N ASP A 162 -12.49 -8.51 5.70
CA ASP A 162 -11.62 -7.87 6.67
C ASP A 162 -10.97 -8.91 7.58
N LYS A 163 -9.66 -8.77 7.79
CA LYS A 163 -8.81 -9.82 8.33
C LYS A 163 -8.47 -9.62 9.79
N ARG A 164 -8.25 -10.73 10.49
CA ARG A 164 -7.59 -10.70 11.80
C ARG A 164 -6.12 -10.32 11.62
N TRP A 165 -5.57 -9.65 12.61
CA TRP A 165 -4.18 -9.20 12.59
C TRP A 165 -3.50 -9.35 13.95
N SER A 166 -2.17 -9.34 13.96
CA SER A 166 -1.33 -9.28 15.17
C SER A 166 -0.28 -8.18 15.03
N GLU A 167 0.33 -7.73 16.13
CA GLU A 167 1.58 -6.97 16.01
C GLU A 167 2.70 -7.89 15.52
N LEU A 168 3.77 -7.29 14.99
CA LEU A 168 4.99 -8.03 14.66
C LEU A 168 5.58 -8.66 15.93
N GLY A 169 5.91 -9.94 15.87
CA GLY A 169 6.45 -10.71 17.00
C GLY A 169 5.40 -11.30 17.95
N GLU A 170 4.14 -10.86 17.87
CA GLU A 170 3.03 -11.44 18.64
C GLU A 170 2.32 -12.54 17.85
N THR A 171 1.91 -13.61 18.52
CA THR A 171 1.11 -14.71 17.93
C THR A 171 -0.39 -14.55 18.14
N THR A 172 -0.80 -13.69 19.08
CA THR A 172 -2.21 -13.53 19.44
C THR A 172 -2.86 -12.49 18.52
N ALA A 173 -4.02 -12.86 17.97
CA ALA A 173 -4.81 -11.93 17.19
C ALA A 173 -5.35 -10.80 18.06
N ARG A 174 -5.32 -9.57 17.53
CA ARG A 174 -5.98 -8.42 18.13
C ARG A 174 -7.52 -8.57 18.03
N PRO A 175 -8.27 -7.85 18.89
CA PRO A 175 -9.72 -7.94 18.91
C PRO A 175 -10.38 -7.24 17.70
N THR A 176 -9.77 -6.17 17.19
CA THR A 176 -10.23 -5.43 16.01
C THR A 176 -9.81 -6.11 14.72
N MET A 177 -10.56 -5.88 13.65
CA MET A 177 -10.14 -6.29 12.31
C MET A 177 -9.14 -5.30 11.72
N ALA A 178 -8.39 -5.72 10.69
CA ALA A 178 -7.28 -4.96 10.14
C ALA A 178 -7.73 -3.64 9.49
N ALA A 179 -8.74 -3.67 8.61
CA ALA A 179 -9.24 -2.49 7.95
C ALA A 179 -9.92 -1.55 8.95
N GLU A 180 -10.74 -2.09 9.85
CA GLU A 180 -11.32 -1.34 10.97
C GLU A 180 -10.24 -0.59 11.78
N GLN A 181 -9.19 -1.30 12.20
CA GLN A 181 -8.10 -0.70 12.97
C GLN A 181 -7.37 0.39 12.19
N ILE A 182 -7.13 0.19 10.89
CA ILE A 182 -6.43 1.17 10.05
C ILE A 182 -7.30 2.41 9.88
N MET A 183 -8.60 2.27 9.62
CA MET A 183 -9.53 3.41 9.54
C MET A 183 -9.54 4.21 10.84
N ALA A 184 -9.61 3.54 11.99
CA ALA A 184 -9.53 4.21 13.30
C ALA A 184 -8.19 4.92 13.50
N LEU A 185 -7.08 4.38 13.01
CA LEU A 185 -5.78 5.07 13.05
C LEU A 185 -5.78 6.29 12.13
N LEU A 186 -6.36 6.20 10.94
CA LEU A 186 -6.40 7.30 9.97
C LEU A 186 -7.19 8.49 10.47
N ASP A 187 -8.27 8.25 11.21
CA ASP A 187 -9.18 9.27 11.77
C ASP A 187 -8.55 10.10 12.91
N THR A 188 -7.51 9.58 13.55
CA THR A 188 -6.86 10.29 14.66
C THR A 188 -5.91 11.40 14.20
N ASP A 189 -5.74 12.46 14.98
CA ASP A 189 -4.83 13.56 14.66
C ASP A 189 -3.34 13.14 14.59
N GLY A 190 -2.59 13.83 13.74
CA GLY A 190 -1.14 13.68 13.58
C GLY A 190 -0.71 12.54 12.64
N PRO A 191 0.61 12.32 12.51
CA PRO A 191 1.17 11.39 11.52
C PRO A 191 0.81 9.94 11.80
N ARG A 192 0.54 9.18 10.75
CA ARG A 192 0.28 7.73 10.83
C ARG A 192 1.08 7.02 9.75
N PHE A 193 1.89 6.05 10.17
CA PHE A 193 2.61 5.17 9.27
C PHE A 193 2.25 3.71 9.60
N VAL A 194 1.52 3.04 8.72
CA VAL A 194 1.12 1.64 8.96
C VAL A 194 1.80 0.73 7.94
N LEU A 195 2.66 -0.16 8.42
CA LEU A 195 3.24 -1.23 7.62
C LEU A 195 2.43 -2.52 7.81
N VAL A 196 1.77 -2.97 6.75
CA VAL A 196 0.99 -4.21 6.72
C VAL A 196 1.80 -5.33 6.08
N LEU A 197 2.15 -6.31 6.90
CA LEU A 197 2.88 -7.51 6.52
C LEU A 197 1.94 -8.68 6.34
N GLY A 198 2.28 -9.54 5.39
CA GLY A 198 1.60 -10.81 5.20
C GLY A 198 2.27 -11.60 4.09
N ASP A 199 2.14 -12.91 4.10
CA ASP A 199 2.65 -13.75 3.01
C ASP A 199 1.87 -13.52 1.72
N PHE A 200 2.31 -14.16 0.64
CA PHE A 200 1.61 -14.06 -0.63
C PHE A 200 0.18 -14.61 -0.53
N GLY A 201 -0.76 -14.00 -1.26
CA GLY A 201 -2.16 -14.42 -1.27
C GLY A 201 -2.96 -14.11 -0.01
N THR A 202 -2.35 -13.49 1.01
CA THR A 202 -3.02 -13.15 2.27
C THR A 202 -4.07 -12.05 2.18
N GLY A 203 -4.22 -11.35 1.05
CA GLY A 203 -5.26 -10.33 0.86
C GLY A 203 -4.83 -8.88 1.09
N LYS A 204 -3.53 -8.59 1.16
CA LYS A 204 -2.98 -7.22 1.31
C LYS A 204 -3.50 -6.22 0.27
N THR A 205 -3.47 -6.60 -1.00
CA THR A 205 -4.03 -5.79 -2.11
C THR A 205 -5.52 -5.53 -1.91
N PHE A 206 -6.31 -6.55 -1.53
CA PHE A 206 -7.74 -6.38 -1.23
C PHE A 206 -7.96 -5.39 -0.08
N LEU A 207 -7.15 -5.48 0.99
CA LEU A 207 -7.23 -4.57 2.13
C LEU A 207 -7.02 -3.11 1.70
N LEU A 208 -5.96 -2.79 0.96
CA LEU A 208 -5.72 -1.40 0.52
C LEU A 208 -6.79 -0.88 -0.42
N ARG A 209 -7.30 -1.73 -1.31
CA ARG A 209 -8.41 -1.36 -2.21
C ARG A 209 -9.69 -1.07 -1.43
N ALA A 210 -10.01 -1.90 -0.43
CA ALA A 210 -11.15 -1.67 0.44
C ALA A 210 -10.99 -0.40 1.30
N LEU A 211 -9.78 -0.12 1.79
CA LEU A 211 -9.50 1.14 2.49
C LEU A 211 -9.66 2.36 1.58
N ALA A 212 -9.15 2.29 0.35
CA ALA A 212 -9.31 3.35 -0.64
C ALA A 212 -10.79 3.62 -0.94
N GLU A 213 -11.59 2.56 -1.13
CA GLU A 213 -13.03 2.65 -1.34
C GLU A 213 -13.76 3.29 -0.15
N ARG A 214 -13.49 2.83 1.07
CA ARG A 214 -14.14 3.35 2.29
C ARG A 214 -13.81 4.82 2.52
N LEU A 215 -12.55 5.21 2.36
CA LEU A 215 -12.12 6.61 2.47
C LEU A 215 -12.77 7.50 1.42
N ALA A 216 -12.98 6.99 0.20
CA ALA A 216 -13.66 7.73 -0.86
C ALA A 216 -15.15 7.96 -0.56
N GLN A 217 -15.81 7.02 0.13
CA GLN A 217 -17.25 7.05 0.41
C GLN A 217 -17.61 7.81 1.69
N GLU A 218 -16.79 7.71 2.74
CA GLU A 218 -17.11 8.22 4.09
C GLU A 218 -16.99 9.75 4.21
N GLY A 219 -16.54 10.46 3.16
CA GLY A 219 -16.43 11.92 3.16
C GLY A 219 -15.49 12.46 4.25
N SER A 220 -14.51 11.65 4.69
CA SER A 220 -13.61 11.89 5.82
C SER A 220 -12.68 13.10 5.66
N GLY A 221 -12.77 13.83 4.54
CA GLY A 221 -11.84 14.91 4.18
C GLY A 221 -10.44 14.41 3.81
N LEU A 222 -10.17 13.11 3.92
CA LEU A 222 -8.90 12.46 3.63
C LEU A 222 -8.96 11.78 2.27
N VAL A 223 -8.18 12.29 1.31
CA VAL A 223 -8.19 11.77 -0.07
C VAL A 223 -7.30 10.52 -0.18
N PRO A 224 -7.85 9.34 -0.51
CA PRO A 224 -7.04 8.13 -0.69
C PRO A 224 -6.35 8.12 -2.06
N VAL A 225 -5.04 7.89 -2.06
CA VAL A 225 -4.21 7.76 -3.26
C VAL A 225 -3.57 6.37 -3.22
N LEU A 226 -4.15 5.43 -3.98
CA LEU A 226 -3.66 4.06 -4.08
C LEU A 226 -2.62 3.96 -5.20
N VAL A 227 -1.42 3.56 -4.83
CA VAL A 227 -0.26 3.44 -5.71
C VAL A 227 0.19 1.99 -5.73
N THR A 228 0.05 1.32 -6.88
CA THR A 228 0.50 -0.06 -7.06
C THR A 228 1.95 -0.07 -7.54
N MET A 229 2.85 -0.66 -6.76
CA MET A 229 4.29 -0.54 -7.03
C MET A 229 4.76 -1.23 -8.31
N ARG A 230 4.13 -2.32 -8.74
CA ARG A 230 4.42 -2.99 -10.02
C ARG A 230 4.33 -2.06 -11.23
N GLU A 231 3.44 -1.07 -11.18
CA GLU A 231 3.16 -0.18 -12.33
C GLU A 231 4.23 0.93 -12.46
N LEU A 232 5.19 0.98 -11.54
CA LEU A 232 6.18 2.04 -11.42
C LEU A 232 7.58 1.59 -11.82
N THR A 233 8.35 2.52 -12.40
CA THR A 233 9.75 2.25 -12.71
C THR A 233 10.60 2.31 -11.44
N LYS A 234 11.42 1.27 -11.22
CA LYS A 234 12.30 1.11 -10.05
C LYS A 234 13.41 2.17 -9.97
N GLY A 235 13.92 2.42 -8.75
CA GLY A 235 15.07 3.30 -8.50
C GLY A 235 14.76 4.79 -8.59
N ARG A 236 13.51 5.18 -8.32
CA ARG A 236 13.02 6.55 -8.40
C ARG A 236 12.71 7.13 -7.01
N THR A 237 12.80 8.45 -6.88
CA THR A 237 12.39 9.17 -5.66
C THR A 237 10.87 9.18 -5.51
N LEU A 238 10.35 9.57 -4.34
CA LEU A 238 8.90 9.58 -4.07
C LEU A 238 8.18 10.44 -5.10
N ASP A 239 8.74 11.61 -5.37
CA ASP A 239 8.15 12.57 -6.31
C ASP A 239 8.11 12.04 -7.73
N GLN A 240 9.13 11.28 -8.14
CA GLN A 240 9.17 10.67 -9.46
C GLN A 240 8.17 9.52 -9.58
N LEU A 241 7.97 8.74 -8.51
CA LEU A 241 6.96 7.68 -8.44
C LEU A 241 5.54 8.28 -8.49
N LEU A 242 5.29 9.33 -7.69
CA LEU A 242 4.02 10.03 -7.68
C LEU A 242 3.75 10.75 -9.01
N ALA A 243 4.74 11.40 -9.61
CA ALA A 243 4.60 12.03 -10.92
C ALA A 243 4.30 11.00 -12.03
N GLN A 244 4.89 9.80 -11.95
CA GLN A 244 4.56 8.70 -12.87
C GLN A 244 3.12 8.22 -12.65
N HIS A 245 2.70 8.01 -11.39
CA HIS A 245 1.33 7.61 -11.06
C HIS A 245 0.28 8.65 -11.51
N MET A 246 0.64 9.92 -11.40
CA MET A 246 -0.22 11.07 -11.71
C MET A 246 -0.05 11.59 -13.14
N SER A 247 0.63 10.87 -14.04
CA SER A 247 1.01 11.38 -15.37
C SER A 247 -0.19 11.72 -16.29
N GLY A 248 -1.39 11.29 -15.92
CA GLY A 248 -2.65 11.61 -16.62
C GLY A 248 -3.56 12.58 -15.86
N GLU A 249 -3.11 13.16 -14.74
CA GLU A 249 -3.89 14.07 -13.91
C GLU A 249 -3.37 15.51 -14.07
N ASP A 250 -4.04 16.30 -14.91
CA ASP A 250 -3.62 17.69 -15.21
C ASP A 250 -3.61 18.60 -13.98
N SER A 251 -4.43 18.30 -12.97
CA SER A 251 -4.51 19.06 -11.71
C SER A 251 -3.36 18.78 -10.74
N TYR A 252 -2.52 17.77 -11.04
CA TYR A 252 -1.44 17.36 -10.16
C TYR A 252 -0.28 18.36 -10.20
N HIS A 253 0.02 18.92 -9.03
CA HIS A 253 1.21 19.73 -8.80
C HIS A 253 1.99 19.15 -7.63
N GLN A 254 3.24 18.74 -7.87
CA GLN A 254 4.09 18.07 -6.89
C GLN A 254 4.17 18.81 -5.54
N ALA A 255 4.40 20.13 -5.55
CA ALA A 255 4.51 20.93 -4.33
C ALA A 255 3.20 20.95 -3.52
N SER A 256 2.07 21.07 -4.22
CA SER A 256 0.74 21.07 -3.60
C SER A 256 0.37 19.71 -3.05
N PHE A 257 0.73 18.63 -3.76
CA PHE A 257 0.54 17.28 -3.26
C PHE A 257 1.39 17.01 -2.01
N ARG A 258 2.67 17.41 -2.01
CA ARG A 258 3.56 17.32 -0.82
C ARG A 258 3.01 18.10 0.37
N TYR A 259 2.46 19.29 0.12
CA TYR A 259 1.77 20.08 1.14
C TYR A 259 0.58 19.32 1.74
N LEU A 260 -0.34 18.84 0.90
CA LEU A 260 -1.54 18.12 1.36
C LEU A 260 -1.20 16.82 2.10
N LEU A 261 -0.15 16.11 1.66
CA LEU A 261 0.38 14.95 2.36
C LEU A 261 0.86 15.33 3.76
N ARG A 262 1.72 16.35 3.87
CA ARG A 262 2.25 16.81 5.17
C ARG A 262 1.16 17.33 6.10
N GLU A 263 0.10 17.94 5.56
CA GLU A 263 -1.06 18.40 6.34
C GLU A 263 -2.03 17.27 6.71
N GLY A 264 -1.76 16.02 6.30
CA GLY A 264 -2.61 14.87 6.62
C GLY A 264 -3.95 14.87 5.88
N LYS A 265 -4.05 15.57 4.74
CA LYS A 265 -5.25 15.62 3.89
C LYS A 265 -5.26 14.54 2.80
N VAL A 266 -4.15 13.85 2.61
CA VAL A 266 -3.99 12.74 1.68
C VAL A 266 -3.54 11.49 2.43
N ALA A 267 -4.20 10.36 2.17
CA ALA A 267 -3.76 9.04 2.58
C ALA A 267 -3.05 8.35 1.42
N LEU A 268 -1.73 8.17 1.53
CA LEU A 268 -0.95 7.39 0.58
C LEU A 268 -1.03 5.91 0.91
N LEU A 269 -1.57 5.12 -0.01
CA LEU A 269 -1.70 3.67 0.11
C LEU A 269 -0.75 3.02 -0.91
N PHE A 270 0.34 2.44 -0.42
CA PHE A 270 1.36 1.80 -1.25
C PHE A 270 1.17 0.29 -1.25
N ASP A 271 0.73 -0.26 -2.39
CA ASP A 271 0.57 -1.71 -2.56
C ASP A 271 1.82 -2.35 -3.14
N GLY A 272 2.39 -3.33 -2.42
CA GLY A 272 3.47 -4.17 -2.93
C GLY A 272 4.86 -3.54 -2.81
N PHE A 273 5.22 -2.98 -1.65
CA PHE A 273 6.57 -2.42 -1.46
C PHE A 273 7.72 -3.41 -1.75
N ASP A 274 7.47 -4.72 -1.57
CA ASP A 274 8.44 -5.76 -1.94
C ASP A 274 8.78 -5.79 -3.43
N GLU A 275 7.91 -5.29 -4.32
CA GLU A 275 8.11 -5.27 -5.77
C GLU A 275 9.18 -4.28 -6.21
N LEU A 276 9.32 -3.16 -5.49
CA LEU A 276 10.39 -2.18 -5.71
C LEU A 276 11.76 -2.75 -5.39
N ALA A 277 11.79 -3.65 -4.42
CA ALA A 277 13.02 -4.21 -3.92
C ALA A 277 13.44 -5.46 -4.71
N GLN A 278 12.49 -6.23 -5.30
CA GLN A 278 12.80 -7.33 -6.21
C GLN A 278 13.82 -6.87 -7.27
N ARG A 279 15.03 -7.45 -7.25
CA ARG A 279 16.17 -7.17 -8.15
C ARG A 279 16.93 -5.87 -7.90
N THR A 280 17.16 -5.54 -6.63
CA THR A 280 18.06 -4.43 -6.28
C THR A 280 19.05 -4.83 -5.21
N ASP A 281 20.29 -4.35 -5.35
CA ASP A 281 21.30 -4.51 -4.31
C ASP A 281 20.83 -3.86 -3.00
N TYR A 282 21.32 -4.40 -1.88
CA TYR A 282 21.03 -4.01 -0.49
C TYR A 282 20.81 -2.49 -0.31
N ASP A 283 21.69 -1.67 -0.89
CA ASP A 283 21.68 -0.21 -0.73
C ASP A 283 20.38 0.43 -1.26
N ARG A 284 19.83 -0.10 -2.36
CA ARG A 284 18.63 0.50 -2.95
C ARG A 284 17.37 0.17 -2.17
N VAL A 285 17.30 -0.91 -1.40
CA VAL A 285 16.11 -1.20 -0.57
C VAL A 285 15.97 -0.15 0.53
N VAL A 286 17.10 0.25 1.14
CA VAL A 286 17.16 1.36 2.08
C VAL A 286 16.78 2.68 1.41
N ASP A 287 17.22 2.92 0.17
CA ASP A 287 16.81 4.10 -0.59
C ASP A 287 15.29 4.13 -0.86
N HIS A 288 14.68 3.00 -1.23
CA HIS A 288 13.22 2.91 -1.40
C HIS A 288 12.47 3.08 -0.06
N PHE A 289 13.06 2.65 1.06
CA PHE A 289 12.45 2.92 2.37
C PHE A 289 12.61 4.40 2.77
N ASN A 290 13.74 5.03 2.43
CA ASN A 290 13.92 6.47 2.59
C ASN A 290 12.85 7.25 1.82
N THR A 291 12.47 6.79 0.63
CA THR A 291 11.34 7.31 -0.14
C THR A 291 10.01 7.26 0.64
N LEU A 292 9.74 6.18 1.40
CA LEU A 292 8.57 6.10 2.28
C LEU A 292 8.69 7.02 3.51
N ARG A 293 9.90 7.14 4.08
CA ARG A 293 10.17 8.06 5.20
C ARG A 293 9.94 9.52 4.79
N GLU A 294 10.32 9.90 3.57
CA GLU A 294 10.01 11.22 3.02
C GLU A 294 8.50 11.49 2.92
N ALA A 295 7.68 10.44 2.73
CA ALA A 295 6.23 10.56 2.71
C ALA A 295 5.63 10.73 4.11
N ALA A 296 6.32 10.27 5.16
CA ALA A 296 5.81 10.19 6.54
C ALA A 296 6.05 11.46 7.39
N GLY A 297 6.34 12.61 6.78
CA GLY A 297 6.57 13.88 7.47
C GLY A 297 5.29 14.61 7.90
N GLY A 298 5.38 15.44 8.95
CA GLY A 298 4.25 16.26 9.42
C GLY A 298 3.12 15.42 10.01
N ALA A 299 1.90 15.59 9.48
CA ALA A 299 0.69 14.84 9.83
C ALA A 299 0.33 13.76 8.77
N ALA A 300 1.29 13.39 7.92
CA ALA A 300 1.05 12.47 6.81
C ALA A 300 0.47 11.12 7.23
N LYS A 301 -0.40 10.60 6.36
CA LYS A 301 -1.08 9.31 6.51
C LYS A 301 -0.57 8.37 5.44
N VAL A 302 0.23 7.37 5.83
CA VAL A 302 0.89 6.44 4.90
C VAL A 302 0.62 5.02 5.34
N ILE A 303 0.13 4.20 4.42
CA ILE A 303 -0.10 2.76 4.61
C ILE A 303 0.68 2.05 3.53
N VAL A 304 1.46 1.05 3.93
CA VAL A 304 2.35 0.31 3.03
C VAL A 304 2.08 -1.17 3.23
N THR A 305 1.88 -1.92 2.14
CA THR A 305 1.87 -3.38 2.21
C THR A 305 3.20 -3.96 1.75
N SER A 306 3.60 -5.07 2.35
CA SER A 306 4.76 -5.83 1.88
C SER A 306 4.68 -7.29 2.27
N ARG A 307 5.49 -8.13 1.60
CA ARG A 307 5.72 -9.52 2.00
C ARG A 307 6.47 -9.54 3.33
N HIS A 308 6.01 -10.38 4.28
CA HIS A 308 6.70 -10.59 5.57
C HIS A 308 8.18 -10.98 5.37
N GLN A 309 8.45 -11.79 4.34
CA GLN A 309 9.78 -12.25 3.98
C GLN A 309 10.75 -11.13 3.63
N TYR A 310 10.27 -10.02 3.06
CA TYR A 310 11.10 -8.96 2.52
C TYR A 310 11.74 -8.10 3.60
N PHE A 311 11.02 -7.92 4.71
CA PHE A 311 11.58 -7.31 5.90
C PHE A 311 12.48 -8.28 6.67
N ALA A 312 12.49 -9.57 6.33
CA ALA A 312 13.19 -10.60 7.10
C ALA A 312 14.42 -11.18 6.37
N THR A 313 14.73 -10.80 5.12
CA THR A 313 15.76 -11.45 4.29
C THR A 313 17.19 -11.34 4.84
N ASP A 314 17.42 -10.46 5.81
CA ASP A 314 18.69 -10.33 6.54
C ASP A 314 18.41 -9.75 7.94
N ARG A 315 19.04 -10.29 8.99
CA ARG A 315 18.80 -9.86 10.39
C ARG A 315 19.20 -8.39 10.59
N ASP A 316 20.22 -7.92 9.88
CA ASP A 316 20.69 -6.54 9.96
C ASP A 316 19.74 -5.59 9.21
N VAL A 317 19.21 -6.00 8.05
CA VAL A 317 18.21 -5.24 7.27
C VAL A 317 16.87 -5.18 8.00
N HIS A 318 16.43 -6.30 8.58
CA HIS A 318 15.21 -6.37 9.38
C HIS A 318 15.27 -5.40 10.55
N THR A 319 16.39 -5.42 11.28
CA THR A 319 16.59 -4.54 12.44
C THR A 319 16.66 -3.08 11.99
N ALA A 320 17.31 -2.80 10.86
CA ALA A 320 17.42 -1.45 10.32
C ALA A 320 16.09 -0.91 9.80
N LEU A 321 15.41 -1.60 8.88
CA LEU A 321 14.13 -1.17 8.30
C LEU A 321 12.99 -1.23 9.31
N GLY A 322 12.93 -2.28 10.13
CA GLY A 322 11.96 -2.41 11.22
C GLY A 322 12.16 -1.33 12.29
N GLY A 323 13.41 -1.08 12.69
CA GLY A 323 13.77 0.00 13.61
C GLY A 323 13.49 1.39 13.03
N GLN A 324 13.78 1.60 11.74
CA GLN A 324 13.45 2.85 11.05
C GLN A 324 11.95 3.06 10.92
N ALA A 325 11.18 2.02 10.61
CA ALA A 325 9.71 2.08 10.57
C ALA A 325 9.14 2.38 11.95
N GLN A 326 9.61 1.70 13.01
CA GLN A 326 9.21 1.94 14.39
C GLN A 326 9.58 3.36 14.87
N ALA A 327 10.69 3.91 14.38
CA ALA A 327 11.10 5.28 14.68
C ALA A 327 10.22 6.36 14.02
N LEU A 328 9.40 6.00 13.02
CA LEU A 328 8.48 6.96 12.41
C LEU A 328 7.39 7.36 13.41
N PRO A 329 7.03 8.66 13.47
CA PRO A 329 5.91 9.13 14.28
C PRO A 329 4.60 8.41 13.94
N GLY A 330 3.92 7.90 14.97
CA GLY A 330 2.63 7.19 14.81
C GLY A 330 2.74 5.89 14.01
N SER A 331 3.91 5.24 14.04
CA SER A 331 4.16 4.00 13.33
C SER A 331 3.46 2.79 13.94
N ARG A 332 3.02 1.87 13.09
CA ARG A 332 2.49 0.57 13.50
C ARG A 332 2.82 -0.51 12.48
N ILE A 333 3.22 -1.69 12.95
CA ILE A 333 3.53 -2.84 12.08
C ILE A 333 2.51 -3.94 12.35
N MET A 334 1.61 -4.13 11.40
CA MET A 334 0.51 -5.08 11.49
C MET A 334 0.81 -6.30 10.63
N ARG A 335 0.61 -7.50 11.18
CA ARG A 335 0.68 -8.75 10.42
C ARG A 335 -0.71 -9.31 10.19
N LEU A 336 -1.09 -9.50 8.92
CA LEU A 336 -2.34 -10.17 8.56
C LEU A 336 -2.25 -11.66 8.84
N LEU A 337 -3.29 -12.22 9.44
CA LEU A 337 -3.39 -13.63 9.73
C LEU A 337 -4.11 -14.40 8.59
N PRO A 338 -3.95 -15.74 8.54
CA PRO A 338 -4.77 -16.59 7.68
C PRO A 338 -6.27 -16.43 7.97
N LEU A 339 -7.13 -16.83 7.03
CA LEU A 339 -8.58 -16.80 7.23
C LEU A 339 -8.99 -17.77 8.33
N ASP A 340 -9.66 -17.25 9.36
CA ASP A 340 -10.37 -18.12 10.29
C ASP A 340 -11.59 -18.78 9.63
N PRO A 341 -12.20 -19.81 10.23
CA PRO A 341 -13.37 -20.49 9.65
C PRO A 341 -14.55 -19.55 9.36
N GLY A 342 -14.79 -18.54 10.20
CA GLY A 342 -15.86 -17.55 10.00
C GLY A 342 -15.58 -16.65 8.79
N GLN A 343 -14.36 -16.12 8.69
CA GLN A 343 -13.92 -15.31 7.56
C GLN A 343 -13.95 -16.09 6.24
N ARG A 344 -13.58 -17.37 6.28
CA ARG A 344 -13.69 -18.27 5.13
C ARG A 344 -15.13 -18.42 4.66
N ARG A 345 -16.04 -18.69 5.59
CA ARG A 345 -17.47 -18.80 5.32
C ARG A 345 -18.02 -17.51 4.73
N THR A 346 -17.73 -16.36 5.33
CA THR A 346 -18.14 -15.05 4.82
C THR A 346 -17.71 -14.86 3.37
N LEU A 347 -16.44 -15.13 3.05
CA LEU A 347 -15.91 -14.98 1.69
C LEU A 347 -16.66 -15.86 0.68
N VAL A 348 -16.90 -17.13 1.03
CA VAL A 348 -17.59 -18.07 0.15
C VAL A 348 -19.04 -17.66 -0.06
N VAL A 349 -19.77 -17.32 1.02
CA VAL A 349 -21.17 -16.90 0.95
C VAL A 349 -21.32 -15.65 0.09
N GLU A 350 -20.47 -14.63 0.29
CA GLU A 350 -20.49 -13.39 -0.50
C GLU A 350 -20.14 -13.63 -1.98
N ASP A 351 -19.25 -14.57 -2.28
CA ASP A 351 -18.92 -14.89 -3.67
C ASP A 351 -20.05 -15.65 -4.37
N PHE A 352 -20.68 -16.60 -3.68
CA PHE A 352 -21.71 -17.47 -4.24
C PHE A 352 -23.06 -16.76 -4.38
N ASP A 353 -23.35 -15.81 -3.48
CA ASP A 353 -24.67 -15.20 -3.32
C ASP A 353 -25.78 -16.26 -3.05
N ASP A 354 -25.36 -17.39 -2.45
CA ASP A 354 -26.18 -18.54 -2.11
C ASP A 354 -25.53 -19.28 -0.94
N GLU A 355 -26.19 -19.20 0.22
CA GLU A 355 -25.68 -19.80 1.46
C GLU A 355 -25.68 -21.34 1.40
N ALA A 356 -26.66 -21.97 0.74
CA ALA A 356 -26.73 -23.42 0.65
C ALA A 356 -25.61 -23.98 -0.25
N ALA A 357 -25.37 -23.33 -1.39
CA ALA A 357 -24.27 -23.69 -2.27
C ALA A 357 -22.90 -23.44 -1.62
N ALA A 358 -22.78 -22.38 -0.83
CA ALA A 358 -21.56 -22.08 -0.07
C ALA A 358 -21.27 -23.14 1.00
N GLU A 359 -22.27 -23.56 1.78
CA GLU A 359 -22.10 -24.63 2.79
C GLU A 359 -21.71 -25.94 2.12
N HIS A 360 -22.40 -26.32 1.05
CA HIS A 360 -22.09 -27.53 0.31
C HIS A 360 -20.65 -27.50 -0.26
N PHE A 361 -20.19 -26.35 -0.77
CA PHE A 361 -18.80 -26.20 -1.20
C PHE A 361 -17.81 -26.39 -0.03
N LEU A 362 -18.09 -25.83 1.14
CA LEU A 362 -17.25 -25.98 2.33
C LEU A 362 -17.21 -27.44 2.83
N GLU A 363 -18.35 -28.14 2.82
CA GLU A 363 -18.44 -29.57 3.13
C GLU A 363 -17.60 -30.41 2.15
N LEU A 364 -17.67 -30.09 0.86
CA LEU A 364 -16.87 -30.73 -0.17
C LEU A 364 -15.36 -30.52 0.09
N LEU A 365 -14.94 -29.31 0.45
CA LEU A 365 -13.55 -29.05 0.84
C LEU A 365 -13.14 -29.83 2.10
N ALA A 366 -14.05 -29.99 3.06
CA ALA A 366 -13.80 -30.76 4.29
C ALA A 366 -13.62 -32.26 4.01
N GLY A 367 -14.27 -32.79 2.98
CA GLY A 367 -14.14 -34.17 2.54
C GLY A 367 -12.78 -34.51 1.92
N VAL A 368 -11.99 -33.50 1.51
CA VAL A 368 -10.66 -33.70 0.92
C VAL A 368 -9.58 -33.39 1.95
N ARG A 369 -8.71 -34.37 2.20
CA ARG A 369 -7.61 -34.25 3.18
C ARG A 369 -6.79 -32.98 2.95
N ASP A 370 -6.61 -32.22 4.02
CA ASP A 370 -5.76 -31.02 4.10
C ASP A 370 -6.18 -29.82 3.21
N LEU A 371 -7.26 -29.95 2.43
CA LEU A 371 -7.69 -28.92 1.49
C LEU A 371 -8.27 -27.68 2.19
N LEU A 372 -9.00 -27.89 3.30
CA LEU A 372 -9.45 -26.79 4.15
C LEU A 372 -8.29 -25.99 4.77
N GLY A 373 -7.15 -26.63 5.07
CA GLY A 373 -5.96 -25.94 5.60
C GLY A 373 -5.35 -25.01 4.54
N LEU A 374 -5.27 -25.46 3.28
CA LEU A 374 -4.86 -24.61 2.17
C LEU A 374 -5.82 -23.44 1.93
N ALA A 375 -7.12 -23.64 2.15
CA ALA A 375 -8.16 -22.62 2.01
C ALA A 375 -8.09 -21.50 3.07
N GLU A 376 -7.23 -21.62 4.09
CA GLU A 376 -6.92 -20.50 4.99
C GLU A 376 -6.20 -19.35 4.25
N ASN A 377 -5.54 -19.65 3.13
CA ASN A 377 -5.02 -18.64 2.22
C ASN A 377 -6.13 -18.17 1.25
N PRO A 378 -6.53 -16.88 1.28
CA PRO A 378 -7.59 -16.37 0.42
C PRO A 378 -7.38 -16.61 -1.07
N ARG A 379 -6.12 -16.57 -1.55
CA ARG A 379 -5.82 -16.84 -2.96
C ARG A 379 -6.11 -18.29 -3.32
N MET A 380 -5.67 -19.24 -2.50
CA MET A 380 -5.96 -20.67 -2.71
C MET A 380 -7.46 -20.93 -2.72
N LEU A 381 -8.18 -20.37 -1.74
CA LEU A 381 -9.64 -20.44 -1.69
C LEU A 381 -10.29 -19.88 -2.96
N SER A 382 -9.81 -18.75 -3.47
CA SER A 382 -10.34 -18.15 -4.70
C SER A 382 -10.17 -19.05 -5.94
N PHE A 383 -9.11 -19.86 -5.99
CA PHE A 383 -8.91 -20.84 -7.06
C PHE A 383 -9.90 -21.99 -6.94
N MET A 384 -10.10 -22.51 -5.73
CA MET A 384 -11.05 -23.60 -5.44
C MET A 384 -12.49 -23.18 -5.78
N ILE A 385 -12.89 -21.96 -5.38
CA ILE A 385 -14.17 -21.36 -5.74
C ILE A 385 -14.36 -21.32 -7.27
N ARG A 386 -13.34 -20.84 -7.99
CA ARG A 386 -13.38 -20.74 -9.45
C ARG A 386 -13.54 -22.12 -10.11
N TRP A 387 -12.87 -23.13 -9.60
CA TRP A 387 -12.97 -24.49 -10.12
C TRP A 387 -14.32 -25.13 -9.82
N TYR A 388 -14.88 -24.90 -8.62
CA TYR A 388 -16.22 -25.34 -8.28
C TYR A 388 -17.25 -24.76 -9.26
N ARG A 389 -17.20 -23.45 -9.49
CA ARG A 389 -18.10 -22.77 -10.46
C ARG A 389 -17.89 -23.23 -11.90
N ALA A 390 -16.68 -23.67 -12.25
CA ALA A 390 -16.38 -24.25 -13.55
C ALA A 390 -16.73 -25.75 -13.67
N GLY A 391 -17.31 -26.36 -12.63
CA GLY A 391 -17.67 -27.79 -12.61
C GLY A 391 -16.47 -28.74 -12.48
N LEU A 392 -15.29 -28.21 -12.17
CA LEU A 392 -14.04 -28.97 -12.05
C LEU A 392 -13.83 -29.55 -10.64
N LEU A 393 -14.55 -29.02 -9.65
CA LEU A 393 -14.54 -29.50 -8.26
C LEU A 393 -15.99 -29.79 -7.85
N THR A 394 -16.40 -31.05 -7.93
CA THR A 394 -17.77 -31.52 -7.65
C THR A 394 -17.73 -32.88 -6.97
N ASP A 395 -18.81 -33.30 -6.27
CA ASP A 395 -18.89 -34.63 -5.66
C ASP A 395 -18.65 -35.74 -6.67
N ALA A 396 -19.25 -35.63 -7.86
CA ALA A 396 -19.06 -36.59 -8.94
C ALA A 396 -17.58 -36.74 -9.30
N LYS A 397 -16.85 -35.64 -9.46
CA LYS A 397 -15.41 -35.67 -9.81
C LYS A 397 -14.50 -36.16 -8.68
N LEU A 398 -14.92 -36.02 -7.42
CA LEU A 398 -14.18 -36.51 -6.25
C LEU A 398 -14.44 -37.98 -5.93
N THR A 399 -15.63 -38.50 -6.27
CA THR A 399 -16.08 -39.87 -5.94
C THR A 399 -16.02 -40.85 -7.11
N ALA A 400 -16.09 -40.39 -8.36
CA ALA A 400 -16.25 -41.27 -9.52
C ALA A 400 -14.91 -41.81 -10.06
N GLY A 401 -14.93 -43.08 -10.47
CA GLY A 401 -13.99 -43.65 -11.44
C GLY A 401 -14.33 -43.22 -12.87
N ASP A 402 -14.40 -41.92 -13.12
CA ASP A 402 -14.42 -41.34 -14.46
C ASP A 402 -13.11 -41.64 -15.21
N ASP A 403 -13.06 -41.45 -16.54
CA ASP A 403 -11.79 -41.48 -17.31
C ASP A 403 -10.77 -40.42 -16.81
N GLU A 404 -11.24 -39.37 -16.11
CA GLU A 404 -10.41 -38.40 -15.39
C GLU A 404 -11.00 -38.07 -13.99
N PRO A 405 -10.67 -38.86 -12.95
CA PRO A 405 -11.04 -38.54 -11.58
C PRO A 405 -10.20 -37.36 -11.08
N MET A 406 -10.81 -36.45 -10.31
CA MET A 406 -10.08 -35.42 -9.59
C MET A 406 -9.51 -35.99 -8.30
N THR A 407 -8.40 -36.71 -8.41
CA THR A 407 -7.66 -37.18 -7.24
C THR A 407 -7.11 -35.99 -6.46
N ALA A 408 -6.87 -36.18 -5.15
CA ALA A 408 -6.17 -35.19 -4.34
C ALA A 408 -4.88 -34.74 -5.03
N GLY A 409 -4.08 -35.68 -5.57
CA GLY A 409 -2.85 -35.39 -6.31
C GLY A 409 -3.03 -34.45 -7.50
N ARG A 410 -4.07 -34.65 -8.33
CA ARG A 410 -4.37 -33.75 -9.46
C ARG A 410 -4.85 -32.38 -9.00
N LEU A 411 -5.58 -32.32 -7.88
CA LEU A 411 -6.03 -31.06 -7.31
C LEU A 411 -4.86 -30.22 -6.78
N TYR A 412 -3.90 -30.86 -6.09
CA TYR A 412 -2.65 -30.22 -5.67
C TYR A 412 -1.81 -29.77 -6.87
N GLU A 413 -1.66 -30.61 -7.90
CA GLU A 413 -0.96 -30.24 -9.12
C GLU A 413 -1.55 -28.98 -9.75
N ARG A 414 -2.88 -28.97 -9.93
CA ARG A 414 -3.58 -27.83 -10.52
C ARG A 414 -3.44 -26.57 -9.67
N LEU A 415 -3.50 -26.71 -8.34
CA LEU A 415 -3.36 -25.58 -7.41
C LEU A 415 -2.01 -24.92 -7.51
N LEU A 416 -0.96 -25.74 -7.46
CA LEU A 416 0.41 -25.25 -7.50
C LEU A 416 0.75 -24.68 -8.87
N THR A 417 0.36 -25.34 -9.95
CA THR A 417 0.57 -24.83 -11.31
C THR A 417 -0.17 -23.51 -11.54
N THR A 418 -1.45 -23.41 -11.15
CA THR A 418 -2.23 -22.16 -11.26
C THR A 418 -1.58 -21.01 -10.47
N TRP A 419 -1.07 -21.31 -9.28
CA TRP A 419 -0.35 -20.33 -8.45
C TRP A 419 0.95 -19.86 -9.12
N LEU A 420 1.77 -20.81 -9.59
CA LEU A 420 3.06 -20.50 -10.21
C LEU A 420 2.91 -19.79 -11.56
N GLU A 421 1.90 -20.13 -12.36
CA GLU A 421 1.55 -19.43 -13.60
C GLU A 421 1.18 -17.98 -13.34
N HIS A 422 0.34 -17.74 -12.32
CA HIS A 422 -0.04 -16.39 -11.92
C HIS A 422 1.18 -15.56 -11.50
N GLU A 423 2.08 -16.13 -10.70
CA GLU A 423 3.33 -15.47 -10.30
C GLU A 423 4.31 -15.30 -11.46
N HIS A 424 4.26 -16.16 -12.49
CA HIS A 424 5.09 -16.01 -13.67
C HIS A 424 4.62 -14.80 -14.48
N PHE A 425 3.31 -14.74 -14.77
CA PHE A 425 2.71 -13.61 -15.47
C PHE A 425 2.91 -12.29 -14.72
N ARG A 426 2.82 -12.29 -13.38
CA ARG A 426 3.12 -11.10 -12.57
C ARG A 426 4.57 -10.63 -12.64
N GLN A 427 5.52 -11.52 -12.92
CA GLN A 427 6.96 -11.19 -12.92
C GLN A 427 7.53 -10.96 -14.33
N ASP A 428 6.81 -11.37 -15.37
CA ASP A 428 7.25 -11.32 -16.78
C ASP A 428 6.78 -10.04 -17.50
N GLU A 429 7.18 -8.87 -16.98
CA GLU A 429 6.93 -7.58 -17.65
C GLU A 429 8.06 -7.19 -18.63
N ALA A 430 7.67 -6.51 -19.71
CA ALA A 430 8.54 -6.16 -20.83
C ALA A 430 9.74 -5.29 -20.41
N GLY A 431 10.96 -5.81 -20.59
CA GLY A 431 12.22 -5.09 -20.41
C GLY A 431 13.08 -5.50 -19.21
N GLY A 432 12.66 -6.49 -18.40
CA GLY A 432 13.49 -7.08 -17.34
C GLY A 432 14.30 -8.31 -17.77
N PRO A 433 15.37 -8.71 -17.06
CA PRO A 433 15.96 -10.05 -17.21
C PRO A 433 14.91 -11.13 -16.91
N GLY A 434 14.91 -12.27 -17.61
CA GLY A 434 13.80 -13.24 -17.59
C GLY A 434 13.41 -13.75 -16.19
N ALA A 435 12.13 -14.02 -15.96
CA ALA A 435 11.64 -14.67 -14.74
C ALA A 435 11.90 -16.20 -14.79
N LEU A 436 12.03 -16.85 -13.62
CA LEU A 436 12.00 -18.31 -13.57
C LEU A 436 10.68 -18.80 -14.17
N SER A 437 10.75 -19.75 -15.08
CA SER A 437 9.58 -20.41 -15.63
C SER A 437 8.84 -21.20 -14.55
N VAL A 438 7.58 -21.54 -14.82
CA VAL A 438 6.77 -22.38 -13.93
C VAL A 438 7.46 -23.73 -13.67
N ALA A 439 8.06 -24.33 -14.71
CA ALA A 439 8.80 -25.58 -14.60
C ALA A 439 10.03 -25.45 -13.69
N GLU A 440 10.89 -24.44 -13.92
CA GLU A 440 12.09 -24.21 -13.09
C GLU A 440 11.71 -23.96 -11.62
N ARG A 441 10.62 -23.24 -11.35
CA ARG A 441 10.14 -23.05 -9.97
C ARG A 441 9.65 -24.35 -9.34
N LEU A 442 8.91 -25.15 -10.10
CA LEU A 442 8.33 -26.39 -9.62
C LEU A 442 9.42 -27.45 -9.34
N ASP A 443 10.45 -27.49 -10.16
CA ASP A 443 11.62 -28.35 -9.97
C ASP A 443 12.44 -27.91 -8.74
N ALA A 444 12.61 -26.60 -8.53
CA ALA A 444 13.26 -26.07 -7.34
C ALA A 444 12.50 -26.43 -6.06
N LEU A 445 11.16 -26.36 -6.09
CA LEU A 445 10.32 -26.82 -4.97
C LEU A 445 10.46 -28.33 -4.74
N GLY A 446 10.56 -29.14 -5.80
CA GLY A 446 10.76 -30.59 -5.70
C GLY A 446 12.07 -30.96 -5.02
N GLU A 447 13.18 -30.33 -5.42
CA GLU A 447 14.50 -30.51 -4.79
C GLU A 447 14.48 -30.12 -3.30
N LEU A 448 13.81 -29.01 -2.97
CA LEU A 448 13.65 -28.56 -1.59
C LEU A 448 12.83 -29.53 -0.76
N ALA A 449 11.70 -30.03 -1.30
CA ALA A 449 10.86 -31.01 -0.64
C ALA A 449 11.67 -32.29 -0.34
N LEU A 450 12.41 -32.81 -1.33
CA LEU A 450 13.23 -34.01 -1.18
C LEU A 450 14.28 -33.84 -0.07
N ARG A 451 14.93 -32.69 -0.01
CA ARG A 451 15.93 -32.39 1.00
C ARG A 451 15.33 -32.35 2.41
N LEU A 452 14.21 -31.66 2.59
CA LEU A 452 13.51 -31.59 3.87
C LEU A 452 13.01 -32.97 4.32
N TRP A 453 12.51 -33.78 3.39
CA TRP A 453 12.08 -35.14 3.69
C TRP A 453 13.26 -36.03 4.12
N GLN A 454 14.41 -35.91 3.47
CA GLN A 454 15.61 -36.69 3.82
C GLN A 454 16.24 -36.27 5.15
N SER A 455 16.23 -34.98 5.48
CA SER A 455 16.75 -34.48 6.76
C SER A 455 15.77 -34.67 7.93
N GLY A 456 14.48 -34.83 7.64
CA GLY A 456 13.41 -34.83 8.64
C GLY A 456 13.12 -33.42 9.21
N GLU A 457 13.64 -32.37 8.59
CA GLU A 457 13.42 -30.99 9.01
C GLU A 457 12.14 -30.42 8.39
N ALA A 458 11.45 -29.55 9.13
CA ALA A 458 10.24 -28.88 8.64
C ALA A 458 10.54 -27.60 7.85
N THR A 459 11.76 -27.07 7.96
CA THR A 459 12.14 -25.75 7.44
C THR A 459 13.55 -25.76 6.88
N ILE A 460 13.80 -24.97 5.83
CA ILE A 460 15.12 -24.77 5.23
C ILE A 460 15.64 -23.36 5.49
N ARG A 461 16.93 -23.22 5.79
CA ARG A 461 17.58 -21.91 5.96
C ARG A 461 17.71 -21.15 4.64
N THR A 462 17.66 -19.82 4.70
CA THR A 462 17.75 -18.96 3.50
C THR A 462 19.01 -19.20 2.68
N ALA A 463 20.17 -19.36 3.34
CA ALA A 463 21.43 -19.65 2.67
C ALA A 463 21.40 -20.97 1.87
N GLU A 464 20.60 -21.94 2.32
CA GLU A 464 20.47 -23.24 1.67
C GLU A 464 19.46 -23.20 0.50
N LEU A 465 18.50 -22.27 0.53
CA LEU A 465 17.54 -22.04 -0.55
C LEU A 465 18.23 -21.65 -1.87
N GLY A 466 19.25 -20.80 -1.79
CA GLY A 466 20.03 -20.40 -2.97
C GLY A 466 20.77 -21.55 -3.64
N SER A 467 21.24 -22.53 -2.84
CA SER A 467 21.90 -23.73 -3.37
C SER A 467 20.94 -24.64 -4.15
N ALA A 468 19.68 -24.72 -3.72
CA ALA A 468 18.65 -25.48 -4.43
C ALA A 468 18.21 -24.76 -5.71
N ALA A 469 17.98 -23.45 -5.63
CA ALA A 469 17.61 -22.63 -6.79
C ALA A 469 18.71 -22.64 -7.87
N ALA A 470 19.98 -22.55 -7.46
CA ALA A 470 21.13 -22.57 -8.37
C ALA A 470 21.34 -23.90 -9.10
N LYS A 471 20.87 -25.02 -8.53
CA LYS A 471 20.95 -26.35 -9.17
C LYS A 471 19.92 -26.53 -10.27
N VAL A 472 18.78 -25.85 -10.15
CA VAL A 472 17.62 -26.03 -11.04
C VAL A 472 17.57 -24.96 -12.12
N ALA A 473 17.96 -23.73 -11.80
CA ALA A 473 17.97 -22.62 -12.74
C ALA A 473 19.31 -22.55 -13.49
N ASP A 474 19.26 -22.39 -14.81
CA ASP A 474 20.42 -21.92 -15.56
C ASP A 474 20.66 -20.43 -15.25
N LEU A 475 21.31 -20.19 -14.11
CA LEU A 475 21.59 -18.84 -13.59
C LEU A 475 22.39 -18.00 -14.58
N ALA A 476 23.24 -18.62 -15.40
CA ALA A 476 24.02 -17.93 -16.42
C ALA A 476 23.15 -17.44 -17.58
N ARG A 477 22.21 -18.28 -18.06
CA ARG A 477 21.20 -17.90 -19.06
C ARG A 477 20.27 -16.81 -18.54
N LEU A 478 19.88 -16.88 -17.27
CA LEU A 478 18.95 -15.94 -16.64
C LEU A 478 19.61 -14.67 -16.09
N GLN A 479 20.95 -14.58 -16.17
CA GLN A 479 21.75 -13.49 -15.60
C GLN A 479 21.45 -13.22 -14.11
N MET A 480 21.16 -14.28 -13.34
CA MET A 480 20.79 -14.18 -11.92
C MET A 480 21.94 -14.61 -10.99
N ARG A 481 22.12 -13.89 -9.88
CA ARG A 481 22.97 -14.34 -8.77
C ARG A 481 22.25 -15.40 -7.92
N PRO A 482 22.98 -16.29 -7.21
CA PRO A 482 22.36 -17.29 -6.34
C PRO A 482 21.42 -16.71 -5.28
N ALA A 483 21.72 -15.52 -4.74
CA ALA A 483 20.85 -14.81 -3.79
C ALA A 483 19.54 -14.34 -4.44
N GLU A 484 19.59 -13.89 -5.70
CA GLU A 484 18.41 -13.47 -6.47
C GLU A 484 17.54 -14.66 -6.83
N ALA A 485 18.15 -15.80 -7.14
CA ALA A 485 17.43 -17.05 -7.38
C ALA A 485 16.78 -17.59 -6.10
N ALA A 486 17.49 -17.53 -4.95
CA ALA A 486 16.93 -17.85 -3.65
C ALA A 486 15.70 -16.99 -3.34
N GLN A 487 15.82 -15.68 -3.59
CA GLN A 487 14.74 -14.73 -3.38
C GLN A 487 13.57 -14.97 -4.34
N ALA A 488 13.84 -15.28 -5.61
CA ALA A 488 12.81 -15.64 -6.57
C ALA A 488 12.03 -16.87 -6.09
N VAL A 489 12.71 -17.95 -5.73
CA VAL A 489 12.05 -19.17 -5.24
C VAL A 489 11.35 -18.93 -3.90
N GLY A 490 11.97 -18.24 -2.94
CA GLY A 490 11.39 -18.01 -1.61
C GLY A 490 10.15 -17.12 -1.62
N SER A 491 10.08 -16.17 -2.57
CA SER A 491 9.04 -15.16 -2.59
C SER A 491 7.93 -15.41 -3.62
N SER A 492 8.20 -16.02 -4.78
CA SER A 492 7.19 -16.25 -5.83
C SER A 492 6.72 -17.71 -5.95
N THR A 493 6.79 -18.45 -4.85
CA THR A 493 6.30 -19.83 -4.76
C THR A 493 5.35 -20.01 -3.56
N VAL A 494 5.10 -21.26 -3.20
CA VAL A 494 4.28 -21.68 -2.05
C VAL A 494 5.10 -21.85 -0.77
N LEU A 495 6.26 -21.20 -0.69
CA LEU A 495 7.07 -21.13 0.51
C LEU A 495 6.64 -19.94 1.38
N VAL A 496 6.64 -20.15 2.69
CA VAL A 496 6.33 -19.15 3.72
C VAL A 496 7.52 -19.00 4.67
N ARG A 497 7.71 -17.82 5.25
CA ARG A 497 8.79 -17.62 6.23
C ARG A 497 8.40 -18.27 7.55
N VAL A 498 9.33 -18.98 8.17
CA VAL A 498 9.21 -19.50 9.53
C VAL A 498 10.34 -18.93 10.36
N GLY A 499 10.00 -18.12 11.37
CA GLY A 499 10.98 -17.39 12.17
C GLY A 499 11.76 -16.34 11.35
N GLU A 500 12.98 -16.03 11.78
CA GLU A 500 13.82 -14.98 11.18
C GLU A 500 14.59 -15.44 9.94
N ASP A 501 15.08 -16.69 9.89
CA ASP A 501 16.00 -17.16 8.84
C ASP A 501 15.62 -18.49 8.16
N ALA A 502 14.34 -18.89 8.20
CA ALA A 502 13.94 -20.15 7.57
C ALA A 502 12.68 -20.01 6.71
N PHE A 503 12.53 -20.96 5.80
CA PHE A 503 11.36 -21.14 4.93
C PHE A 503 10.76 -22.52 5.18
N GLY A 504 9.44 -22.57 5.23
CA GLY A 504 8.66 -23.81 5.17
C GLY A 504 7.71 -23.77 3.99
N PHE A 505 7.06 -24.90 3.69
CA PHE A 505 5.92 -24.89 2.77
C PHE A 505 4.70 -24.26 3.44
N ILE A 506 3.85 -23.61 2.65
CA ILE A 506 2.59 -23.00 3.11
C ILE A 506 1.69 -24.00 3.85
N HIS A 507 1.81 -25.28 3.52
CA HIS A 507 1.15 -26.38 4.20
C HIS A 507 1.96 -27.67 4.03
N GLN A 508 1.94 -28.57 5.02
CA GLN A 508 2.69 -29.84 4.98
C GLN A 508 2.30 -30.70 3.77
N SER A 509 1.02 -30.73 3.40
CA SER A 509 0.52 -31.50 2.26
C SER A 509 1.14 -31.10 0.91
N VAL A 510 1.65 -29.86 0.77
CA VAL A 510 2.39 -29.42 -0.41
C VAL A 510 3.73 -30.14 -0.51
N LEU A 511 4.45 -30.28 0.60
CA LEU A 511 5.69 -31.06 0.67
C LEU A 511 5.40 -32.52 0.30
N GLU A 512 4.38 -33.12 0.94
CA GLU A 512 4.01 -34.51 0.71
C GLU A 512 3.66 -34.77 -0.76
N TRP A 513 2.92 -33.86 -1.39
CA TRP A 513 2.60 -33.95 -2.80
C TRP A 513 3.84 -33.86 -3.70
N LEU A 514 4.77 -32.94 -3.42
CA LEU A 514 6.01 -32.81 -4.18
C LEU A 514 6.87 -34.08 -4.09
N ILE A 515 6.94 -34.70 -2.92
CA ILE A 515 7.59 -36.01 -2.74
C ILE A 515 6.88 -37.09 -3.55
N ALA A 516 5.55 -37.17 -3.49
CA ALA A 516 4.78 -38.15 -4.24
C ALA A 516 4.99 -37.99 -5.76
N ARG A 517 5.00 -36.76 -6.26
CA ARG A 517 5.31 -36.44 -7.67
C ARG A 517 6.73 -36.89 -8.04
N TRP A 518 7.71 -36.60 -7.21
CA TRP A 518 9.09 -37.03 -7.43
C TRP A 518 9.22 -38.56 -7.48
N VAL A 519 8.57 -39.28 -6.55
CA VAL A 519 8.55 -40.75 -6.54
C VAL A 519 7.91 -41.29 -7.82
N ALA A 520 6.76 -40.74 -8.24
CA ALA A 520 6.06 -41.18 -9.45
C ALA A 520 6.93 -41.01 -10.71
N GLN A 521 7.65 -39.88 -10.83
CA GLN A 521 8.54 -39.61 -11.96
C GLN A 521 9.75 -40.56 -11.99
N ASN A 522 10.39 -40.79 -10.83
CA ASN A 522 11.64 -41.57 -10.77
C ASN A 522 11.44 -43.10 -10.73
N PHE A 523 10.27 -43.57 -10.26
CA PHE A 523 9.97 -44.99 -10.16
C PHE A 523 8.91 -45.48 -11.15
N GLY A 524 8.13 -44.60 -11.78
CA GLY A 524 7.21 -44.95 -12.87
C GLY A 524 7.94 -45.39 -14.16
N GLU A 525 9.06 -44.74 -14.50
CA GLU A 525 9.85 -45.06 -15.69
C GLU A 525 10.61 -46.41 -15.59
N ARG A 526 11.00 -46.81 -14.37
CA ARG A 526 11.64 -48.13 -14.15
C ARG A 526 10.66 -49.30 -14.26
N GLY A 527 9.36 -49.06 -14.08
CA GLY A 527 8.32 -50.06 -14.28
C GLY A 527 8.02 -50.35 -15.75
N ALA A 528 8.09 -49.34 -16.64
CA ALA A 528 7.84 -49.51 -18.07
C ALA A 528 9.00 -50.22 -18.80
N ASN A 529 10.25 -49.94 -18.43
CA ASN A 529 11.41 -50.64 -19.00
C ASN A 529 11.65 -52.04 -18.40
N GLY A 530 11.17 -52.30 -17.18
CA GLY A 530 11.31 -53.62 -16.54
C GLY A 530 10.32 -54.70 -17.03
N VAL A 531 9.24 -54.32 -17.71
CA VAL A 531 8.23 -55.25 -18.25
C VAL A 531 8.56 -55.69 -19.67
N HIS A 532 9.25 -54.86 -20.47
CA HIS A 532 9.70 -55.26 -21.81
C HIS A 532 10.91 -56.22 -21.78
N GLU A 533 11.74 -56.20 -20.73
CA GLU A 533 12.91 -57.08 -20.63
C GLU A 533 12.60 -58.49 -20.09
N ARG A 534 11.42 -58.69 -19.47
CA ARG A 534 10.99 -60.01 -18.95
C ARG A 534 10.01 -60.78 -19.83
N LEU A 535 9.58 -60.21 -20.96
CA LEU A 535 8.77 -60.90 -21.98
C LEU A 535 9.57 -61.32 -23.22
N ALA A 536 10.89 -61.06 -23.25
CA ALA A 536 11.81 -61.55 -24.29
C ALA A 536 12.69 -62.74 -23.83
N THR A 537 12.54 -63.19 -22.58
CA THR A 537 13.18 -64.41 -22.06
C THR A 537 12.19 -65.21 -21.20
N GLY A 538 11.27 -65.88 -21.89
CA GLY A 538 10.32 -66.84 -21.33
C GLY A 538 9.81 -67.76 -22.41
#